data_AF-A0A327NEG3-F1
#
_entry.id   AF-A0A327NEG3-F1
#
_cell.length_a   1.000
_cell.length_b   1.000
_cell.length_c   1.000
_cell.angle_alpha   90.00
_cell.angle_beta   90.00
_cell.angle_gamma   90.00
#
_symmetry.space_group_name_H-M   'P 1'
#
loop_
_entity.id
_entity.type
_entity.pdbx_description
1 polymer ?
#
loop_
_entity_poly.entity_id
_entity_poly.type
_entity_poly.pdbx_seq_one_letter_code
_entity_poly.pdbx_strand_id
1 'polypeptide(L)' 'MKYQIKSAYLGKVRLEDGSGSTSLDENTPQATLAKLFDTVLGKEYIEPVAAGAPVAPVVATQPK' A
#
# COMPACT_ATOMS: atom_id res chain seq x y z
N MET A 1 -14.45 -3.27 0.74
CA MET A 1 -13.13 -3.38 0.07
C MET A 1 -12.05 -3.04 1.09
N LYS A 2 -10.92 -3.75 1.10
CA LYS A 2 -9.73 -3.38 1.87
C LYS A 2 -8.67 -2.88 0.88
N TYR A 3 -7.77 -1.99 1.31
CA TYR A 3 -6.65 -1.55 0.49
C TYR A 3 -5.35 -2.03 1.09
N GLN A 4 -4.42 -2.50 0.26
CA GLN A 4 -3.08 -2.84 0.71
C GLN A 4 -2.05 -2.11 -0.14
N ILE A 5 -0.91 -1.80 0.47
CA ILE A 5 0.26 -1.34 -0.25
C ILE A 5 0.86 -2.57 -0.92
N LYS A 6 1.15 -2.48 -2.22
CA LYS A 6 1.84 -3.54 -2.95
C LYS A 6 3.16 -3.83 -2.24
N SER A 7 3.45 -5.09 -1.98
CA SER A 7 4.57 -5.53 -1.13
C SER A 7 5.93 -5.00 -1.58
N ALA A 8 6.11 -4.75 -2.88
CA ALA A 8 7.32 -4.16 -3.45
C ALA A 8 7.66 -2.77 -2.89
N TYR A 9 6.64 -2.01 -2.48
CA TYR A 9 6.71 -0.59 -2.10
C TYR A 9 6.45 -0.32 -0.62
N LEU A 10 6.03 -1.33 0.15
CA LEU A 10 5.78 -1.23 1.59
C LEU A 10 7.03 -0.72 2.33
N GLY A 11 6.90 0.40 3.05
CA GLY A 11 7.97 1.06 3.79
C GLY A 11 9.00 1.81 2.93
N LYS A 12 8.83 1.84 1.61
CA LYS A 12 9.80 2.43 0.67
C LYS A 12 9.28 3.68 -0.06
N VAL A 13 7.97 3.88 -0.08
CA VAL A 13 7.33 4.97 -0.82
C VAL A 13 6.69 5.94 0.14
N ARG A 14 6.87 7.23 -0.15
CA ARG A 14 6.15 8.33 0.49
C ARG A 14 5.37 9.07 -0.59
N LEU A 15 4.08 9.26 -0.37
CA LEU A 15 3.23 10.03 -1.26
C LEU A 15 2.98 11.40 -0.66
N GLU A 16 3.23 12.45 -1.44
CA GLU A 16 2.83 13.80 -1.12
C GLU A 16 1.53 14.15 -1.82
N ASP A 17 0.57 14.64 -1.03
CA ASP A 17 -0.61 15.35 -1.53
C ASP A 17 -0.55 16.82 -1.07
N GLY A 18 -1.46 17.66 -1.55
CA GLY A 18 -1.53 19.07 -1.14
C GLY A 18 -1.85 19.30 0.35
N SER A 19 -2.13 18.23 1.11
CA SER A 19 -2.34 18.25 2.57
C SER A 19 -1.10 17.78 3.36
N GLY A 20 -0.12 17.16 2.69
CA GLY A 20 1.15 16.75 3.28
C GLY A 20 1.69 15.42 2.73
N SER A 21 2.75 14.93 3.37
CA SER A 21 3.43 13.69 2.99
C SER A 21 3.00 12.50 3.86
N THR A 22 2.54 11.41 3.25
CA THR A 22 2.18 10.15 3.91
C THR A 22 3.15 9.03 3.51
N SER A 23 3.76 8.37 4.49
CA SER A 23 4.54 7.16 4.25
C SER A 23 3.60 5.97 4.01
N LEU A 24 3.89 5.16 2.99
CA LEU A 24 3.16 3.93 2.69
C LEU A 24 3.83 2.76 3.41
N ASP A 25 3.39 2.48 4.63
CA ASP A 25 3.88 1.39 5.47
C ASP A 25 2.72 0.67 6.20
N GLU A 26 3.06 -0.29 7.06
CA GLU A 26 2.11 -1.10 7.82
C GLU A 26 1.26 -0.31 8.83
N ASN A 27 1.69 0.90 9.20
CA ASN A 27 0.96 1.79 10.10
C ASN A 27 0.04 2.76 9.34
N THR A 28 0.09 2.80 8.00
CA THR A 28 -0.79 3.66 7.22
C THR A 28 -2.26 3.25 7.42
N PRO A 29 -3.13 4.15 7.92
CA PRO A 29 -4.54 3.82 8.15
C PRO A 29 -5.26 3.44 6.86
N GLN A 30 -6.21 2.49 6.94
CA GLN A 30 -7.02 2.08 5.79
C GLN A 30 -7.78 3.25 5.14
N ALA A 31 -8.24 4.22 5.93
CA ALA A 31 -8.89 5.43 5.41
C ALA A 31 -7.93 6.26 4.54
N THR A 32 -6.66 6.35 4.95
CA THR A 32 -5.63 7.05 4.19
C THR A 32 -5.27 6.29 2.91
N LEU A 33 -5.14 4.96 2.99
CA LEU A 33 -4.92 4.13 1.80
C LEU A 33 -6.07 4.25 0.79
N ALA A 34 -7.31 4.28 1.26
CA ALA A 34 -8.49 4.51 0.41
C ALA A 34 -8.41 5.88 -0.30
N LYS A 35 -8.16 6.95 0.46
CA LYS A 35 -8.00 8.32 -0.09
C LYS A 35 -6.87 8.38 -1.13
N LEU A 36 -5.73 7.77 -0.84
CA LEU A 36 -4.59 7.76 -1.76
C LEU A 36 -4.90 6.93 -3.01
N PHE A 37 -5.59 5.80 -2.89
CA PHE A 37 -6.02 4.96 -4.01
C PHE A 37 -6.96 5.69 -4.99
N ASP A 38 -7.70 6.72 -4.56
CA ASP A 38 -8.48 7.55 -5.49
C ASP A 38 -7.59 8.39 -6.44
N THR A 39 -6.31 8.57 -6.11
CA THR A 39 -5.35 9.30 -6.96
C THR A 39 -4.68 8.40 -7.98
N VAL A 40 -4.25 8.97 -9.12
CA VAL A 40 -3.51 8.23 -10.16
C VAL A 40 -2.23 7.60 -9.60
N LEU A 41 -1.46 8.37 -8.83
CA LEU A 41 -0.22 7.90 -8.19
C LEU A 41 -0.49 6.80 -7.16
N GLY A 42 -1.51 6.94 -6.32
CA GLY A 42 -1.80 5.94 -5.30
C GLY A 42 -2.17 4.58 -5.88
N LYS A 43 -2.83 4.50 -7.05
CA LYS A 43 -3.14 3.23 -7.74
C LYS A 43 -1.89 2.48 -8.21
N GLU A 44 -0.78 3.17 -8.43
CA GLU A 44 0.50 2.54 -8.78
C GLU A 44 1.10 1.76 -7.61
N TYR A 45 0.85 2.21 -6.36
CA TYR A 45 1.45 1.64 -5.15
C TYR A 45 0.47 0.88 -4.26
N ILE A 46 -0.83 1.13 -4.38
CA ILE A 46 -1.90 0.57 -3.56
C ILE A 46 -2.81 -0.27 -4.45
N GLU A 47 -3.22 -1.42 -3.96
CA GLU A 47 -4.16 -2.30 -4.65
C GLU A 47 -5.38 -2.63 -3.76
N PRO A 48 -6.57 -2.78 -4.37
CA PRO A 48 -7.74 -3.21 -3.65
C PRO A 48 -7.68 -4.73 -3.42
N VAL A 49 -7.89 -5.12 -2.17
CA VAL A 49 -7.93 -6.52 -1.74
C VAL A 49 -9.37 -6.87 -1.40
N ALA A 50 -9.88 -7.93 -2.03
CA ALA A 50 -11.15 -8.50 -1.64
C ALA A 50 -11.06 -8.98 -0.17
N ALA A 51 -12.10 -8.69 0.62
CA ALA A 51 -12.16 -9.18 2.00
C ALA A 51 -12.14 -10.71 1.98
N GLY A 52 -11.02 -11.31 2.41
CA GLY A 52 -10.79 -12.75 2.39
C GLY A 52 -9.72 -13.26 1.41
N ALA A 53 -9.14 -12.39 0.56
CA ALA A 53 -7.99 -12.79 -0.25
C ALA A 53 -6.73 -12.90 0.63
N PRO A 54 -5.95 -13.99 0.53
CA PRO A 54 -4.70 -14.12 1.26
C PRO A 54 -3.75 -13.00 0.82
N VAL A 55 -3.36 -12.15 1.76
CA VAL A 55 -2.26 -11.19 1.54
C VAL A 55 -1.02 -12.02 1.24
N ALA A 56 -0.47 -11.89 0.03
CA ALA A 56 0.67 -12.67 -0.39
C ALA A 56 1.83 -12.44 0.60
N PRO A 57 2.36 -13.50 1.24
CA PRO A 57 3.53 -13.33 2.09
C PRO A 57 4.66 -12.77 1.22
N VAL A 58 5.38 -11.79 1.75
CA VAL A 58 6.66 -11.37 1.19
C VAL A 58 7.54 -12.62 1.09
N VAL A 59 7.68 -13.14 -0.12
CA VAL A 59 8.55 -14.29 -0.40
C VAL A 59 9.98 -13.79 -0.21
N ALA A 60 10.50 -13.92 1.01
CA ALA A 60 11.93 -13.87 1.28
C ALA A 60 12.55 -15.14 0.68
N THR A 61 12.78 -15.14 -0.64
CA THR A 61 13.69 -16.11 -1.26
C THR A 61 15.11 -15.64 -1.00
N GLN A 62 15.64 -15.99 0.17
CA GLN A 62 17.07 -15.99 0.39
C GLN A 62 17.59 -17.36 -0.09
N PRO A 63 18.42 -17.43 -1.15
CA PRO A 63 19.04 -18.69 -1.55
C PRO A 63 20.06 -19.15 -0.49
N LYS A 64 20.11 -20.48 -0.33
CA LYS A 64 20.93 -21.26 0.62
C LYS A 64 22.42 -21.02 0.50
#